data_AF-A0A939XKA5-F1
#
_entry.id   AF-A0A939XKA5-F1
#
_cell.length_a   1.000
_cell.length_b   1.000
_cell.length_c   1.000
_cell.angle_alpha   90.00
_cell.angle_beta   90.00
_cell.angle_gamma   90.00
#
_symmetry.space_group_name_H-M   'P 1'
#
loop_
_entity.id
_entity.type
_entity.pdbx_description
1 polymer ?
#
loop_
_entity_poly.entity_id
_entity_poly.type
_entity_poly.pdbx_seq_one_letter_code
_entity_poly.pdbx_strand_id
1 'polypeptide(L)'
;MKTTILTLILAIFCAVSVSAQTLVEPTNPNILTEGRTILKGNVQHFCYPGTAFTIKFNGTGISAKLKANAGYYAVSVDGGGFSKFSTHGYDDGIREFELAKCAAGEHTVKLMLVTEAFNVRPEFHGFVLGNGAKVLKIDTKKRPKIEFIGNSITCGYGNEAQSEHDSFADSTSNFAKSFAGLTIKNLDAVSMVVARSGIGIYKNYGDTITGSRWPMPRVYENTLINDT
;
A
#
# COMPACT_ATOMS: atom_id res chain seq x y z
N MET A 1 44.38 -65.24 -8.34
CA MET A 1 43.09 -64.72 -8.81
C MET A 1 42.53 -63.80 -7.73
N LYS A 2 42.56 -62.48 -7.93
CA LYS A 2 41.90 -61.51 -7.03
C LYS A 2 40.93 -60.71 -7.89
N THR A 3 39.64 -60.91 -7.65
CA THR A 3 38.54 -60.27 -8.37
C THR A 3 38.21 -58.96 -7.65
N THR A 4 38.55 -57.83 -8.25
CA THR A 4 38.23 -56.50 -7.71
C THR A 4 36.79 -56.16 -8.08
N ILE A 5 35.88 -56.13 -7.10
CA ILE A 5 34.50 -55.67 -7.28
C ILE A 5 34.49 -54.15 -7.18
N LEU A 6 34.10 -53.48 -8.25
CA LEU A 6 33.94 -52.03 -8.32
C LEU A 6 32.49 -51.68 -7.95
N THR A 7 32.27 -51.16 -6.75
CA THR A 7 30.95 -50.72 -6.28
C THR A 7 30.66 -49.32 -6.81
N LEU A 8 29.68 -49.18 -7.70
CA LEU A 8 29.22 -47.90 -8.23
C LEU A 8 28.27 -47.24 -7.21
N ILE A 9 28.72 -46.15 -6.57
CA ILE A 9 27.88 -45.34 -5.68
C ILE A 9 27.08 -44.36 -6.53
N LEU A 10 25.77 -44.59 -6.66
CA LEU A 10 24.85 -43.68 -7.35
C LEU A 10 24.44 -42.55 -6.39
N ALA A 11 25.01 -41.37 -6.55
CA ALA A 11 24.62 -40.19 -5.79
C ALA A 11 23.26 -39.66 -6.31
N ILE A 12 22.20 -39.82 -5.52
CA ILE A 12 20.90 -39.21 -5.79
C ILE A 12 21.00 -37.72 -5.45
N PHE A 13 21.22 -36.89 -6.47
CA PHE A 13 21.08 -35.43 -6.34
C PHE A 13 19.58 -35.10 -6.28
N CYS A 14 19.09 -34.85 -5.07
CA CYS A 14 17.77 -34.26 -4.86
C CYS A 14 17.87 -32.78 -5.26
N ALA A 15 17.52 -32.45 -6.51
CA ALA A 15 17.49 -31.09 -6.98
C ALA A 15 16.35 -30.33 -6.29
N VAL A 16 16.66 -29.64 -5.19
CA VAL A 16 15.75 -28.67 -4.60
C VAL A 16 15.63 -27.53 -5.60
N SER A 17 14.50 -27.48 -6.30
CA SER A 17 14.20 -26.39 -7.23
C SER A 17 13.91 -25.12 -6.42
N VAL A 18 14.95 -24.32 -6.18
CA VAL A 18 14.78 -22.93 -5.73
C VAL A 18 14.15 -22.18 -6.89
N SER A 19 12.84 -21.97 -6.82
CA SER A 19 12.08 -21.32 -7.87
C SER A 19 11.91 -19.84 -7.53
N ALA A 20 12.30 -18.97 -8.47
CA ALA A 20 12.50 -17.55 -8.26
C ALA A 20 11.19 -16.75 -8.33
N GLN A 21 10.85 -16.07 -7.23
CA GLN A 21 9.74 -15.13 -7.18
C GLN A 21 9.90 -14.03 -8.25
N THR A 22 8.78 -13.55 -8.80
CA THR A 22 8.79 -12.50 -9.83
C THR A 22 8.47 -11.15 -9.21
N LEU A 23 9.43 -10.21 -9.26
CA LEU A 23 9.18 -8.81 -8.93
C LEU A 23 8.47 -8.13 -10.09
N VAL A 24 7.32 -7.53 -9.79
CA VAL A 24 6.58 -6.64 -10.69
C VAL A 24 6.91 -5.21 -10.29
N GLU A 25 7.80 -4.59 -11.06
CA GLU A 25 8.27 -3.22 -10.85
C GLU A 25 7.10 -2.22 -10.78
N PRO A 26 7.17 -1.16 -9.96
CA PRO A 26 6.13 -0.12 -9.88
C PRO A 26 5.81 0.60 -11.19
N THR A 27 6.70 0.52 -12.17
CA THR A 27 6.53 1.08 -13.52
C THR A 27 5.73 0.18 -14.45
N ASN A 28 5.36 -1.03 -14.02
CA ASN A 28 4.59 -1.96 -14.84
C ASN A 28 3.21 -1.36 -15.18
N PRO A 29 2.81 -1.28 -16.46
CA PRO A 29 1.56 -0.63 -16.87
C PRO A 29 0.30 -1.36 -16.40
N ASN A 30 0.42 -2.61 -15.93
CA ASN A 30 -0.70 -3.37 -15.34
C ASN A 30 -0.84 -3.15 -13.83
N ILE A 31 -0.01 -2.31 -13.21
CA ILE A 31 -0.25 -1.78 -11.87
C ILE A 31 -1.05 -0.50 -12.02
N LEU A 32 -2.30 -0.54 -11.56
CA LEU A 32 -3.11 0.66 -11.42
C LEU A 32 -2.69 1.40 -10.15
N THR A 33 -2.32 2.67 -10.30
CA THR A 33 -2.00 3.57 -9.18
C THR A 33 -3.13 4.59 -9.02
N GLU A 34 -3.64 4.74 -7.80
CA GLU A 34 -4.68 5.69 -7.40
C GLU A 34 -4.13 6.62 -6.31
N GLY A 35 -4.48 7.91 -6.36
CA GLY A 35 -3.93 8.94 -5.48
C GLY A 35 -2.73 9.68 -6.08
N ARG A 36 -2.16 10.62 -5.31
CA ARG A 36 -0.98 11.38 -5.72
C ARG A 36 0.29 10.64 -5.35
N THR A 37 1.15 10.39 -6.34
CA THR A 37 2.43 9.73 -6.16
C THR A 37 3.52 10.43 -6.98
N ILE A 38 4.77 10.28 -6.55
CA ILE A 38 5.96 10.65 -7.33
C ILE A 38 6.75 9.37 -7.60
N LEU A 39 6.97 9.06 -8.87
CA LEU A 39 7.90 8.01 -9.28
C LEU A 39 9.32 8.60 -9.34
N LYS A 40 10.24 8.07 -8.52
CA LYS A 40 11.67 8.39 -8.58
C LYS A 40 12.46 7.11 -8.86
N GLY A 41 13.06 7.01 -10.05
CA GLY A 41 13.59 5.74 -10.53
C GLY A 41 12.46 4.71 -10.66
N ASN A 42 12.58 3.58 -9.98
CA ASN A 42 11.55 2.53 -9.91
C ASN A 42 10.75 2.56 -8.59
N VAL A 43 10.78 3.64 -7.82
CA VAL A 43 10.12 3.70 -6.51
C VAL A 43 8.97 4.71 -6.54
N GLN A 44 7.80 4.27 -6.08
CA GLN A 44 6.65 5.16 -5.88
C GLN A 44 6.69 5.76 -4.48
N HIS A 45 6.77 7.08 -4.39
CA HIS A 45 6.67 7.85 -3.16
C HIS A 45 5.27 8.47 -3.04
N PHE A 46 4.70 8.41 -1.85
CA PHE A 46 3.34 8.89 -1.58
C PHE A 46 3.18 9.15 -0.08
N CYS A 47 2.16 9.92 0.30
CA CYS A 47 1.90 10.15 1.72
C CYS A 47 0.45 10.41 2.11
N TYR A 48 -0.43 10.67 1.14
CA TYR A 48 -1.84 10.87 1.43
C TYR A 48 -2.51 9.53 1.71
N PRO A 49 -3.38 9.45 2.73
CA PRO A 49 -4.17 8.24 2.97
C PRO A 49 -5.08 7.96 1.78
N GLY A 50 -5.37 6.69 1.52
CA GLY A 50 -6.17 6.26 0.39
C GLY A 50 -5.38 6.06 -0.91
N THR A 51 -4.12 6.50 -0.99
CA THR A 51 -3.23 6.12 -2.11
C THR A 51 -3.13 4.60 -2.19
N ALA A 52 -3.34 4.05 -3.38
CA ALA A 52 -3.48 2.62 -3.58
C ALA A 52 -2.80 2.12 -4.86
N PHE A 53 -2.35 0.87 -4.81
CA PHE A 53 -1.79 0.12 -5.92
C PHE A 53 -2.62 -1.15 -6.11
N THR A 54 -3.10 -1.38 -7.33
CA THR A 54 -3.91 -2.55 -7.66
C THR A 54 -3.26 -3.34 -8.79
N ILE A 55 -3.21 -4.65 -8.64
CA ILE A 55 -2.70 -5.59 -9.65
C ILE A 55 -3.66 -6.76 -9.82
N LYS A 56 -3.82 -7.23 -11.05
CA LYS A 56 -4.47 -8.51 -11.36
C LYS A 56 -3.41 -9.52 -11.75
N PHE A 57 -3.50 -10.75 -11.24
CA PHE A 57 -2.56 -11.81 -11.54
C PHE A 57 -3.26 -13.17 -11.60
N ASN A 58 -2.64 -14.15 -12.25
CA ASN A 58 -2.96 -15.57 -12.11
C ASN A 58 -1.88 -16.25 -11.27
N GLY A 59 -2.21 -16.84 -10.13
CA GLY A 59 -1.27 -17.43 -9.19
C GLY A 59 -1.92 -17.87 -7.88
N THR A 60 -1.12 -18.11 -6.83
CA THR A 60 -1.57 -18.61 -5.52
C THR A 60 -1.26 -17.67 -4.36
N GLY A 61 -0.68 -16.50 -4.62
CA GLY A 61 -0.33 -15.55 -3.58
C GLY A 61 0.48 -14.37 -4.09
N ILE A 62 0.56 -13.35 -3.25
CA ILE A 62 1.20 -12.08 -3.58
C ILE A 62 1.72 -11.40 -2.31
N SER A 63 2.88 -10.78 -2.44
CA SER A 63 3.49 -9.87 -1.46
C SER A 63 3.71 -8.49 -2.09
N ALA A 64 4.07 -7.50 -1.27
CA ALA A 64 4.59 -6.22 -1.74
C ALA A 64 5.91 -5.88 -1.06
N LYS A 65 6.82 -5.23 -1.80
CA LYS A 65 8.01 -4.61 -1.22
C LYS A 65 7.68 -3.19 -0.79
N LEU A 66 7.76 -2.95 0.51
CA LEU A 66 7.44 -1.67 1.14
C LEU A 66 8.59 -1.25 2.06
N LYS A 67 8.72 0.05 2.29
CA LYS A 67 9.62 0.55 3.34
C LYS A 67 9.09 0.19 4.72
N ALA A 68 9.97 -0.31 5.58
CA ALA A 68 9.69 -0.56 6.98
C ALA A 68 9.41 0.75 7.75
N ASN A 69 8.64 0.65 8.83
CA ASN A 69 8.27 1.76 9.71
C ASN A 69 7.65 2.96 8.96
N ALA A 70 6.91 2.67 7.89
CA ALA A 70 6.39 3.68 6.97
C ALA A 70 4.87 3.55 6.79
N GLY A 71 4.15 3.42 7.90
CA GLY A 71 2.70 3.51 7.96
C GLY A 71 1.97 2.18 8.11
N TYR A 72 0.64 2.27 8.07
CA TYR A 72 -0.29 1.15 8.06
C TYR A 72 -0.98 1.08 6.72
N TYR A 73 -1.19 -0.15 6.26
CA TYR A 73 -1.79 -0.43 4.98
C TYR A 73 -3.00 -1.33 5.17
N ALA A 74 -3.87 -1.38 4.17
CA ALA A 74 -4.91 -2.39 4.07
C ALA A 74 -4.86 -3.07 2.71
N VAL A 75 -5.18 -4.37 2.72
CA VAL A 75 -5.26 -5.21 1.52
C VAL A 75 -6.71 -5.67 1.31
N SER A 76 -7.18 -5.58 0.07
CA SER A 76 -8.42 -6.23 -0.39
C SER A 76 -8.10 -7.20 -1.52
N VAL A 77 -8.72 -8.37 -1.48
CA VAL A 77 -8.59 -9.43 -2.49
C VAL A 77 -9.96 -9.62 -3.15
N ASP A 78 -9.99 -9.63 -4.47
CA ASP A 78 -11.17 -9.87 -5.30
C ASP A 78 -12.39 -8.98 -4.95
N GLY A 79 -12.12 -7.73 -4.58
CA GLY A 79 -13.16 -6.75 -4.18
C GLY A 79 -13.75 -6.99 -2.79
N GLY A 80 -13.20 -7.94 -2.02
CA GLY A 80 -13.60 -8.25 -0.66
C GLY A 80 -13.27 -7.15 0.36
N GLY A 81 -13.52 -7.45 1.64
CA GLY A 81 -13.18 -6.56 2.75
C GLY A 81 -11.69 -6.22 2.83
N PHE A 82 -11.38 -5.09 3.46
CA PHE A 82 -10.01 -4.65 3.71
C PHE A 82 -9.48 -5.23 5.03
N SER A 83 -8.32 -5.87 4.97
CA SER A 83 -7.55 -6.32 6.13
C SER A 83 -6.37 -5.39 6.37
N LYS A 84 -6.29 -4.76 7.55
CA LYS A 84 -5.24 -3.81 7.91
C LYS A 84 -4.00 -4.54 8.44
N PHE A 85 -2.81 -4.05 8.07
CA PHE A 85 -1.52 -4.51 8.59
C PHE A 85 -0.55 -3.34 8.78
N SER A 86 0.52 -3.57 9.55
CA SER A 86 1.54 -2.57 9.88
C SER A 86 2.86 -2.89 9.21
N THR A 87 3.60 -1.85 8.82
CA THR A 87 5.03 -1.96 8.43
C THR A 87 5.99 -1.66 9.59
N HIS A 88 5.48 -1.42 10.81
CA HIS A 88 6.29 -1.08 11.99
C HIS A 88 6.86 -2.31 12.70
N GLY A 89 7.91 -2.10 13.50
CA GLY A 89 8.52 -3.14 14.34
C GLY A 89 9.61 -3.94 13.62
N TYR A 90 10.17 -3.37 12.56
CA TYR A 90 11.21 -3.95 11.74
C TYR A 90 12.41 -3.00 11.68
N ASP A 91 13.62 -3.50 11.42
CA ASP A 91 14.76 -2.63 11.08
C ASP A 91 14.44 -1.79 9.85
N ASP A 92 15.03 -0.60 9.76
CA ASP A 92 14.85 0.28 8.62
C ASP A 92 15.32 -0.38 7.31
N GLY A 93 14.69 0.03 6.19
CA GLY A 93 14.96 -0.52 4.87
C GLY A 93 13.72 -1.09 4.18
N ILE A 94 13.95 -1.80 3.08
CA ILE A 94 12.88 -2.37 2.25
C ILE A 94 12.61 -3.81 2.65
N ARG A 95 11.34 -4.13 2.90
CA ARG A 95 10.86 -5.42 3.37
C ARG A 95 9.77 -5.95 2.45
N GLU A 96 9.69 -7.27 2.34
CA GLU A 96 8.57 -7.95 1.68
C GLU A 96 7.48 -8.26 2.72
N PHE A 97 6.25 -7.86 2.43
CA PHE A 97 5.07 -8.13 3.25
C PHE A 97 4.09 -9.00 2.46
N GLU A 98 3.76 -10.19 2.98
CA GLU A 98 2.75 -11.05 2.38
C GLU A 98 1.39 -10.34 2.46
N LEU A 99 0.76 -10.13 1.30
CA LEU A 99 -0.52 -9.47 1.20
C LEU A 99 -1.67 -10.48 1.23
N ALA A 100 -1.51 -11.61 0.54
CA ALA A 100 -2.52 -12.66 0.50
C ALA A 100 -1.94 -14.01 0.06
N LYS A 101 -2.48 -15.08 0.65
CA LYS A 101 -2.46 -16.44 0.11
C LYS A 101 -3.81 -16.71 -0.55
N CYS A 102 -3.77 -17.22 -1.77
CA CYS A 102 -4.95 -17.43 -2.61
C CYS A 102 -5.00 -18.89 -3.08
N ALA A 103 -6.18 -19.33 -3.50
CA ALA A 103 -6.26 -20.55 -4.31
C ALA A 103 -5.53 -20.34 -5.65
N ALA A 104 -5.26 -21.42 -6.39
CA ALA A 104 -4.73 -21.27 -7.74
C ALA A 104 -5.82 -20.65 -8.65
N GLY A 105 -5.53 -19.50 -9.25
CA GLY A 105 -6.50 -18.84 -10.13
C GLY A 105 -6.17 -17.39 -10.40
N GLU A 106 -7.13 -16.67 -10.99
CA GLU A 106 -7.03 -15.23 -11.19
C GLU A 106 -7.50 -14.48 -9.94
N HIS A 107 -6.70 -13.50 -9.52
CA HIS A 107 -6.99 -12.65 -8.38
C HIS A 107 -6.69 -11.19 -8.69
N THR A 108 -7.48 -10.28 -8.11
CA THR A 108 -7.22 -8.85 -8.10
C THR A 108 -6.92 -8.42 -6.67
N VAL A 109 -5.77 -7.80 -6.46
CA VAL A 109 -5.35 -7.33 -5.12
C VAL A 109 -5.14 -5.83 -5.13
N LYS A 110 -5.74 -5.16 -4.15
CA LYS A 110 -5.59 -3.73 -3.90
C LYS A 110 -4.89 -3.52 -2.56
N LEU A 111 -3.71 -2.92 -2.61
CA LEU A 111 -2.96 -2.43 -1.46
C LEU A 111 -3.22 -0.93 -1.30
N MET A 112 -3.55 -0.48 -0.10
CA MET A 112 -3.88 0.92 0.18
C MET A 112 -3.15 1.41 1.43
N LEU A 113 -2.55 2.60 1.38
CA LEU A 113 -2.10 3.29 2.60
C LEU A 113 -3.33 3.79 3.37
N VAL A 114 -3.49 3.39 4.64
CA VAL A 114 -4.67 3.77 5.43
C VAL A 114 -4.38 4.79 6.54
N THR A 115 -3.12 5.17 6.72
CA THR A 115 -2.70 6.22 7.65
C THR A 115 -2.14 7.42 6.92
N GLU A 116 -2.22 8.59 7.55
CA GLU A 116 -1.48 9.75 7.10
C GLU A 116 0.01 9.53 7.28
N ALA A 117 0.80 9.77 6.22
CA ALA A 117 2.24 9.70 6.32
C ALA A 117 2.86 11.08 6.48
N PHE A 118 2.42 11.82 7.49
CA PHE A 118 2.97 13.14 7.78
C PHE A 118 4.42 13.05 8.24
N ASN A 119 4.69 12.17 9.20
CA ASN A 119 6.02 12.01 9.83
C ASN A 119 6.84 10.85 9.24
N VAL A 120 6.23 10.00 8.44
CA VAL A 120 6.89 8.87 7.77
C VAL A 120 6.98 9.11 6.27
N ARG A 121 7.73 8.25 5.55
CA ARG A 121 7.93 8.35 4.10
C ARG A 121 7.68 6.98 3.44
N PRO A 122 6.41 6.63 3.17
CA PRO A 122 6.02 5.43 2.45
C PRO A 122 6.72 5.33 1.10
N GLU A 123 7.14 4.11 0.78
CA GLU A 123 7.69 3.77 -0.52
C GLU A 123 7.13 2.43 -0.94
N PHE A 124 6.70 2.35 -2.20
CA PHE A 124 6.28 1.12 -2.84
C PHE A 124 7.30 0.74 -3.92
N HIS A 125 7.90 -0.44 -3.74
CA HIS A 125 8.99 -0.98 -4.55
C HIS A 125 8.53 -2.11 -5.47
N GLY A 126 7.22 -2.40 -5.51
CA GLY A 126 6.62 -3.36 -6.42
C GLY A 126 5.89 -4.49 -5.71
N PHE A 127 5.17 -5.28 -6.52
CA PHE A 127 4.57 -6.53 -6.06
C PHE A 127 5.52 -7.70 -6.28
N VAL A 128 5.45 -8.70 -5.41
CA VAL A 128 6.20 -9.95 -5.58
C VAL A 128 5.19 -11.06 -5.76
N LEU A 129 5.23 -11.71 -6.91
CA LEU A 129 4.36 -12.83 -7.23
C LEU A 129 5.08 -14.16 -7.03
N GLY A 130 4.31 -15.17 -6.60
CA GLY A 130 4.76 -16.54 -6.51
C GLY A 130 5.18 -17.12 -7.87
N ASN A 131 5.86 -18.26 -7.82
CA ASN A 131 6.44 -18.87 -9.01
C ASN A 131 5.40 -19.26 -10.06
N GLY A 132 5.70 -18.99 -11.33
CA GLY A 132 4.81 -19.27 -12.46
C GLY A 132 3.58 -18.35 -12.54
N ALA A 133 3.42 -17.43 -11.59
CA ALA A 133 2.34 -16.47 -11.63
C ALA A 133 2.52 -15.49 -12.80
N LYS A 134 1.40 -15.02 -13.34
CA LYS A 134 1.38 -14.11 -14.49
C LYS A 134 0.61 -12.86 -14.14
N VAL A 135 1.21 -11.70 -14.39
CA VAL A 135 0.49 -10.42 -14.35
C VAL A 135 -0.55 -10.42 -15.47
N LEU A 136 -1.77 -10.02 -15.13
CA LEU A 136 -2.87 -9.89 -16.04
C LEU A 136 -3.23 -8.41 -16.21
N LYS A 137 -3.84 -8.09 -17.35
CA LYS A 137 -4.40 -6.76 -17.56
C LYS A 137 -5.59 -6.55 -16.63
N ILE A 138 -5.62 -5.42 -15.94
CA ILE A 138 -6.80 -4.96 -15.19
C ILE A 138 -7.80 -4.37 -16.17
N ASP A 139 -9.08 -4.75 -16.03
CA ASP A 139 -10.18 -4.08 -16.71
C ASP A 139 -10.42 -2.72 -16.05
N THR A 140 -10.00 -1.65 -16.72
CA THR A 140 -10.19 -0.27 -16.27
C THR A 140 -11.52 0.29 -16.77
N LYS A 141 -12.63 -0.41 -16.51
CA LYS A 141 -13.98 0.11 -16.77
C LYS A 141 -14.08 1.55 -16.27
N LYS A 142 -14.88 2.36 -16.97
CA LYS A 142 -15.11 3.76 -16.58
C LYS A 142 -15.72 3.79 -15.18
N ARG A 143 -14.88 4.12 -14.20
CA ARG A 143 -15.26 4.34 -12.80
C ARG A 143 -15.41 5.84 -12.53
N PRO A 144 -16.36 6.25 -11.67
CA PRO A 144 -16.42 7.64 -11.19
C PRO A 144 -15.09 8.08 -10.59
N LYS A 145 -14.73 9.34 -10.76
CA LYS A 145 -13.56 9.95 -10.13
C LYS A 145 -14.03 10.93 -9.05
N ILE A 146 -13.50 10.80 -7.84
CA ILE A 146 -13.87 11.67 -6.72
C ILE A 146 -12.59 12.20 -6.07
N GLU A 147 -12.55 13.50 -5.80
CA GLU A 147 -11.48 14.09 -5.01
C GLU A 147 -12.01 14.48 -3.62
N PHE A 148 -11.29 14.06 -2.58
CA PHE A 148 -11.57 14.43 -1.19
C PHE A 148 -10.47 15.37 -0.70
N ILE A 149 -10.84 16.59 -0.35
CA ILE A 149 -9.95 17.59 0.23
C ILE A 149 -10.40 17.83 1.67
N GLY A 150 -9.52 17.61 2.65
CA GLY A 150 -9.97 17.69 4.04
C GLY A 150 -8.88 17.59 5.10
N ASN A 151 -9.31 17.22 6.30
CA ASN A 151 -8.47 17.15 7.49
C ASN A 151 -8.55 15.76 8.14
N SER A 152 -8.31 15.69 9.45
CA SER A 152 -8.33 14.45 10.25
C SER A 152 -9.57 13.58 10.01
N ILE A 153 -10.74 14.18 9.81
CA ILE A 153 -12.00 13.45 9.55
C ILE A 153 -11.92 12.67 8.23
N THR A 154 -11.36 13.28 7.19
CA THR A 154 -11.18 12.65 5.87
C THR A 154 -10.12 11.56 5.94
N CYS A 155 -9.05 11.79 6.70
CA CYS A 155 -7.98 10.83 6.92
C CYS A 155 -8.41 9.57 7.68
N GLY A 156 -9.50 9.63 8.44
CA GLY A 156 -9.93 8.55 9.32
C GLY A 156 -9.16 8.53 10.64
N TYR A 157 -8.73 9.69 11.13
CA TYR A 157 -8.03 9.84 12.40
C TYR A 157 -8.82 9.21 13.54
N GLY A 158 -8.19 8.28 14.28
CA GLY A 158 -8.75 7.72 15.52
C GLY A 158 -10.01 6.87 15.36
N ASN A 159 -10.43 6.53 14.14
CA ASN A 159 -11.69 5.81 13.91
C ASN A 159 -11.66 4.32 14.32
N GLU A 160 -10.52 3.81 14.77
CA GLU A 160 -10.37 2.49 15.39
C GLU A 160 -9.96 2.59 16.88
N ALA A 161 -9.93 3.79 17.45
CA ALA A 161 -9.73 3.97 18.88
C ALA A 161 -10.90 3.34 19.67
N GLN A 162 -10.63 2.88 20.89
CA GLN A 162 -11.65 2.26 21.74
C GLN A 162 -12.38 3.30 22.59
N SER A 163 -11.73 4.44 22.87
CA SER A 163 -12.26 5.53 23.66
C SER A 163 -11.88 6.89 23.07
N GLU A 164 -12.73 7.90 23.29
CA GLU A 164 -12.44 9.30 22.96
C GLU A 164 -11.34 9.92 23.84
N HIS A 165 -11.01 9.28 24.96
CA HIS A 165 -9.94 9.70 25.86
C HIS A 165 -8.57 9.12 25.48
N ASP A 166 -8.53 8.19 24.52
CA ASP A 166 -7.26 7.59 24.07
C ASP A 166 -6.40 8.66 23.39
N SER A 167 -5.10 8.66 23.70
CA SER A 167 -4.14 9.47 22.96
C SER A 167 -4.04 8.98 21.51
N PHE A 168 -3.69 9.88 20.61
CA PHE A 168 -3.50 9.52 19.21
C PHE A 168 -2.42 8.47 19.03
N ALA A 169 -2.71 7.50 18.16
CA ALA A 169 -1.72 6.60 17.58
C ALA A 169 -2.06 6.38 16.10
N ASP A 170 -1.06 6.30 15.24
CA ASP A 170 -1.29 5.97 13.82
C ASP A 170 -2.01 4.62 13.67
N SER A 171 -1.79 3.69 14.62
CA SER A 171 -2.47 2.39 14.69
C SER A 171 -3.99 2.50 14.84
N THR A 172 -4.54 3.59 15.35
CA THR A 172 -5.99 3.79 15.51
C THR A 172 -6.65 4.51 14.33
N SER A 173 -5.88 4.83 13.29
CA SER A 173 -6.41 5.48 12.08
C SER A 173 -6.55 4.50 10.92
N ASN A 174 -7.69 4.55 10.23
CA ASN A 174 -7.97 3.68 9.08
C ASN A 174 -8.83 4.38 8.03
N PHE A 175 -8.19 4.92 7.00
CA PHE A 175 -8.87 5.56 5.87
C PHE A 175 -9.92 4.68 5.20
N ALA A 176 -9.71 3.37 5.09
CA ALA A 176 -10.69 2.46 4.47
C ALA A 176 -12.02 2.39 5.24
N LYS A 177 -12.02 2.81 6.52
CA LYS A 177 -13.20 2.95 7.39
C LYS A 177 -13.66 4.41 7.57
N SER A 178 -13.02 5.39 6.91
CA SER A 178 -13.47 6.78 6.93
C SER A 178 -14.69 6.98 6.02
N PHE A 179 -15.42 8.08 6.17
CA PHE A 179 -16.55 8.37 5.28
C PHE A 179 -16.12 8.44 3.80
N ALA A 180 -14.90 8.95 3.54
CA ALA A 180 -14.33 8.99 2.21
C ALA A 180 -14.04 7.58 1.70
N GLY A 181 -13.33 6.75 2.47
CA GLY A 181 -13.05 5.35 2.11
C GLY A 181 -14.31 4.52 1.86
N LEU A 182 -15.34 4.67 2.69
CA LEU A 182 -16.63 4.00 2.53
C LEU A 182 -17.38 4.49 1.28
N THR A 183 -17.34 5.79 0.98
CA THR A 183 -17.94 6.37 -0.24
C THR A 183 -17.26 5.81 -1.49
N ILE A 184 -15.93 5.76 -1.49
CA ILE A 184 -15.11 5.23 -2.59
C ILE A 184 -15.47 3.77 -2.87
N LYS A 185 -15.54 2.96 -1.81
CA LYS A 185 -15.93 1.55 -1.91
C LYS A 185 -17.34 1.39 -2.45
N ASN A 186 -18.32 2.12 -1.90
CA ASN A 186 -19.73 1.95 -2.26
C ASN A 186 -20.06 2.40 -3.68
N LEU A 187 -19.29 3.36 -4.24
CA LEU A 187 -19.49 3.87 -5.58
C LEU A 187 -18.59 3.21 -6.64
N ASP A 188 -17.74 2.25 -6.25
CA ASP A 188 -16.66 1.72 -7.09
C ASP A 188 -15.88 2.85 -7.77
N ALA A 189 -15.51 3.86 -6.97
CA ALA A 189 -14.87 5.06 -7.48
C ALA A 189 -13.34 4.94 -7.46
N VAL A 190 -12.70 5.66 -8.37
CA VAL A 190 -11.29 6.04 -8.25
C VAL A 190 -11.22 7.33 -7.45
N SER A 191 -10.31 7.42 -6.50
CA SER A 191 -10.19 8.62 -5.66
C SER A 191 -8.81 9.26 -5.69
N MET A 192 -8.82 10.57 -5.53
CA MET A 192 -7.68 11.34 -5.06
C MET A 192 -8.02 11.91 -3.68
N VAL A 193 -7.07 11.86 -2.75
CA VAL A 193 -7.25 12.37 -1.40
C VAL A 193 -6.13 13.34 -1.12
N VAL A 194 -6.49 14.53 -0.67
CA VAL A 194 -5.58 15.55 -0.15
C VAL A 194 -6.08 15.94 1.22
N ALA A 195 -5.61 15.24 2.23
CA ALA A 195 -6.02 15.47 3.59
C ALA A 195 -4.85 15.38 4.56
N ARG A 196 -4.90 16.20 5.62
CA ARG A 196 -3.90 16.23 6.68
C ARG A 196 -4.57 16.60 8.02
N SER A 197 -4.29 15.85 9.07
CA SER A 197 -4.75 16.15 10.41
C SER A 197 -4.31 17.54 10.86
N GLY A 198 -5.23 18.23 11.53
CA GLY A 198 -5.05 19.61 12.00
C GLY A 198 -5.00 20.67 10.90
N ILE A 199 -5.11 20.33 9.61
CA ILE A 199 -5.09 21.34 8.55
C ILE A 199 -6.43 22.08 8.46
N GLY A 200 -6.39 23.37 8.11
CA GLY A 200 -7.58 24.15 7.78
C GLY A 200 -7.38 25.00 6.53
N ILE A 201 -8.47 25.59 6.05
CA ILE A 201 -8.47 26.43 4.83
C ILE A 201 -7.65 27.71 5.00
N TYR A 202 -7.72 28.32 6.19
CA TYR A 202 -7.00 29.55 6.52
C TYR A 202 -5.98 29.34 7.65
N LYS A 203 -6.38 28.56 8.66
CA LYS A 203 -5.62 28.32 9.88
C LYS A 203 -5.68 26.84 10.23
N ASN A 204 -4.53 26.29 10.64
CA ASN A 204 -4.38 24.96 11.19
C ASN A 204 -4.69 24.97 12.69
N TYR A 205 -5.06 23.80 13.22
CA TYR A 205 -5.19 23.59 14.65
C TYR A 205 -3.89 23.96 15.38
N GLY A 206 -4.00 24.69 16.48
CA GLY A 206 -2.86 25.16 17.28
C GLY A 206 -2.16 26.43 16.77
N ASP A 207 -2.42 26.88 15.54
CA ASP A 207 -1.78 28.09 15.00
C ASP A 207 -2.46 29.40 15.47
N THR A 208 -1.78 30.52 15.25
CA THR A 208 -2.26 31.86 15.61
C THR A 208 -3.48 32.29 14.78
N ILE A 209 -4.22 33.30 15.25
CA ILE A 209 -5.43 33.82 14.57
C ILE A 209 -5.14 34.50 13.22
N THR A 210 -3.88 34.85 12.93
CA THR A 210 -3.47 35.51 11.69
C THR A 210 -3.26 34.52 10.53
N GLY A 211 -3.62 33.25 10.72
CA GLY A 211 -3.53 32.21 9.71
C GLY A 211 -2.27 31.37 9.80
N SER A 212 -2.21 30.34 8.98
CA SER A 212 -1.08 29.42 8.91
C SER A 212 -0.18 29.72 7.71
N ARG A 213 1.12 29.46 7.86
CA ARG A 213 2.07 29.50 6.72
C ARG A 213 1.78 28.41 5.68
N TRP A 214 1.22 27.28 6.13
CA TRP A 214 0.91 26.10 5.33
C TRP A 214 -0.54 25.62 5.55
N PRO A 215 -1.54 26.40 5.10
CA PRO A 215 -2.94 25.99 5.13
C PRO A 215 -3.24 25.09 3.92
N MET A 216 -4.44 24.51 3.89
CA MET A 216 -4.86 23.58 2.84
C MET A 216 -4.63 24.11 1.41
N PRO A 217 -4.98 25.35 1.04
CA PRO A 217 -4.74 25.83 -0.33
C PRO A 217 -3.27 25.73 -0.79
N ARG A 218 -2.31 25.84 0.14
CA ARG A 218 -0.89 25.71 -0.18
C ARG A 218 -0.45 24.25 -0.26
N VAL A 219 -0.87 23.42 0.68
CA VAL A 219 -0.56 21.98 0.69
C VAL A 219 -1.23 21.27 -0.49
N TYR A 220 -2.38 21.76 -0.94
CA TYR A 220 -3.14 21.22 -2.05
C TYR A 220 -2.39 21.25 -3.39
N GLU A 221 -1.41 22.12 -3.58
CA GLU A 221 -0.59 22.12 -4.79
C GLU A 221 0.46 21.01 -4.79
N ASN A 222 0.74 20.42 -3.63
CA ASN A 222 1.84 19.48 -3.47
C ASN A 222 1.44 18.04 -3.83
N THR A 223 2.38 17.29 -4.39
CA THR A 223 2.19 15.86 -4.63
C THR A 223 2.35 15.06 -3.34
N LEU A 224 3.30 15.46 -2.49
CA LEU A 224 3.46 14.97 -1.11
C LEU A 224 3.25 16.11 -0.11
N ILE A 225 2.65 15.83 1.04
CA ILE A 225 2.32 16.83 2.09
C ILE A 225 3.52 17.72 2.46
N ASN A 226 4.73 17.17 2.41
CA ASN A 226 5.97 17.84 2.81
C ASN A 226 6.85 18.27 1.62
N ASP A 227 6.34 18.29 0.40
CA ASP A 227 7.05 18.95 -0.70
C ASP A 227 7.11 20.46 -0.38
N THR A 228 8.31 21.03 -0.42
CA THR A 228 8.57 22.46 -0.15
C THR A 228 9.40 23.06 -1.25
#